data_AF-A0A830B8N5-F1
#
_entry.id   AF-A0A830B8N5-F1
#
_cell.length_a   1.000
_cell.length_b   1.000
_cell.length_c   1.000
_cell.angle_alpha   90.00
_cell.angle_beta   90.00
_cell.angle_gamma   90.00
#
_symmetry.space_group_name_H-M   'P 1'
#
loop_
_entity.id
_entity.type
_entity.pdbx_description
1 polymer ?
#
loop_
_entity_poly.entity_id
_entity_poly.type
_entity_poly.pdbx_seq_one_letter_code
_entity_poly.pdbx_strand_id
1 'polypeptide(L)' 'MKAAAATLDGIIDTGSTVHPVEPLMGLLKAHGKMVFVGLPDKPVELPVFPMVAGRRRRPGA' A
#
# COMPACT_ATOMS: atom_id res chain seq x y z
N MET A 1 10.04 -0.64 -11.26
CA MET A 1 9.94 -0.70 -9.79
C MET A 1 10.61 -1.92 -9.12
N LYS A 2 11.16 -2.91 -9.84
CA LYS A 2 11.76 -4.11 -9.23
C LYS A 2 12.94 -3.87 -8.28
N ALA A 3 13.70 -2.78 -8.45
CA ALA A 3 14.86 -2.47 -7.62
C ALA A 3 14.52 -2.03 -6.18
N ALA A 4 13.27 -1.61 -5.92
CA ALA A 4 12.80 -1.16 -4.62
C ALA A 4 11.85 -2.18 -3.95
N ALA A 5 11.87 -3.44 -4.41
CA ALA A 5 11.05 -4.48 -3.82
C ALA A 5 11.47 -4.72 -2.36
N ALA A 6 10.50 -4.65 -1.44
CA ALA A 6 10.71 -4.78 0.01
C ALA A 6 11.80 -3.85 0.59
N THR A 7 12.00 -2.65 0.05
CA THR A 7 12.95 -1.68 0.61
C THR A 7 12.28 -0.57 1.40
N LEU A 8 10.99 -0.32 1.18
CA LEU A 8 10.26 0.79 1.80
C LEU A 8 9.64 0.40 3.14
N ASP A 9 9.90 1.18 4.18
CA ASP A 9 9.28 1.02 5.51
C ASP A 9 7.85 1.59 5.56
N GLY A 10 7.55 2.55 4.68
CA GLY A 10 6.20 3.08 4.54
C GLY A 10 5.95 3.78 3.21
N ILE A 11 4.68 3.81 2.79
CA ILE A 11 4.19 4.54 1.62
C ILE A 11 3.09 5.48 2.09
N ILE A 12 3.18 6.75 1.70
CA ILE A 12 2.12 7.74 1.87
C ILE A 12 1.52 7.96 0.49
N ASP A 13 0.27 7.55 0.35
CA ASP A 13 -0.49 7.71 -0.88
C ASP A 13 -1.31 8.99 -0.82
N THR A 14 -0.89 9.98 -1.61
CA THR A 14 -1.54 11.29 -1.74
C THR A 14 -2.33 11.42 -3.05
N GLY A 15 -2.49 10.33 -3.81
CA GLY A 15 -3.21 10.36 -5.07
C GLY A 15 -4.72 10.23 -4.87
N SER A 16 -5.50 11.22 -5.34
CA SER A 16 -6.98 11.11 -5.37
C SER A 16 -7.50 10.24 -6.55
N THR A 17 -6.60 9.56 -7.25
CA THR A 17 -6.91 8.67 -8.38
C THR A 17 -6.70 7.23 -7.97
N VAL A 18 -7.63 6.34 -8.36
CA VAL A 18 -7.50 4.90 -8.11
C VAL A 18 -6.30 4.35 -8.88
N HIS A 19 -5.36 3.74 -8.17
CA HIS A 19 -4.19 3.08 -8.73
C HIS A 19 -4.02 1.68 -8.12
N PRO A 20 -3.36 0.76 -8.83
CA PRO A 20 -3.20 -0.61 -8.35
C PRO A 20 -2.32 -0.65 -7.09
N VAL A 21 -2.87 -1.16 -6.00
CA VAL A 21 -2.21 -1.27 -4.68
C VAL A 21 -1.22 -2.43 -4.64
N GLU A 22 -1.41 -3.48 -5.45
CA GLU A 22 -0.54 -4.66 -5.50
C GLU A 22 0.93 -4.33 -5.80
N PRO A 23 1.27 -3.55 -6.84
CA PRO A 23 2.65 -3.15 -7.11
C PRO A 23 3.28 -2.37 -5.95
N LEU A 24 2.52 -1.47 -5.32
CA LEU A 24 3.00 -0.66 -4.20
C LEU A 24 3.24 -1.50 -2.95
N MET A 25 2.35 -2.47 -2.70
CA MET A 25 2.55 -3.49 -1.68
C MET A 25 3.85 -4.27 -1.94
N GLY A 26 4.18 -4.62 -3.18
CA GLY A 26 5.46 -5.28 -3.49
C GLY A 26 6.72 -4.52 -3.05
N LEU A 27 6.62 -3.20 -2.84
CA LEU A 27 7.75 -2.35 -2.43
C LEU A 27 7.92 -2.23 -0.92
N LEU A 28 6.85 -2.48 -0.17
CA LEU A 28 6.88 -2.40 1.29
C LEU A 28 7.64 -3.58 1.89
N LYS A 29 8.42 -3.34 2.94
CA LYS A 29 8.98 -4.39 3.79
C LYS A 29 7.88 -5.21 4.48
N ALA A 30 8.26 -6.35 5.07
CA ALA A 30 7.42 -6.99 6.08
C ALA A 30 7.16 -5.99 7.21
N HIS A 31 5.90 -5.85 7.65
CA HIS A 31 5.45 -4.81 8.60
C HIS A 31 5.46 -3.35 8.09
N GLY A 32 5.72 -3.11 6.81
CA GLY A 32 5.62 -1.78 6.23
C GLY A 32 4.20 -1.21 6.34
N LYS A 33 4.10 0.12 6.47
CA LYS A 33 2.81 0.83 6.61
C LYS A 33 2.42 1.54 5.33
N MET A 34 1.15 1.46 4.95
CA MET A 34 0.60 2.25 3.86
C MET A 34 -0.46 3.19 4.40
N VAL A 35 -0.25 4.50 4.22
CA VAL A 35 -1.15 5.56 4.68
C VAL A 35 -1.83 6.14 3.46
N PHE A 36 -3.16 6.07 3.41
CA PHE A 36 -3.95 6.73 2.37
C PHE A 36 -4.36 8.12 2.89
N VAL A 37 -3.88 9.17 2.22
CA VAL A 37 -4.17 10.57 2.54
C VAL A 37 -5.06 11.19 1.46
N GLY A 38 -4.96 10.71 0.22
CA GLY A 38 -5.92 11.03 -0.83
C GLY A 38 -7.29 10.44 -0.52
N LEU A 39 -8.35 11.19 -0.78
CA LEU A 39 -9.71 10.65 -0.86
C LEU A 39 -10.05 10.37 -2.33
N PRO A 40 -9.96 9.11 -2.78
CA PRO A 40 -10.50 8.73 -4.07
C PRO A 40 -12.03 8.63 -3.99
N ASP A 41 -12.71 9.09 -5.03
CA ASP A 41 -14.18 9.01 -5.16
C ASP A 41 -14.72 7.56 -5.26
N LYS A 42 -13.83 6.58 -5.41
CA LYS A 42 -14.16 5.16 -5.54
C LYS A 42 -13.43 4.33 -4.48
N PRO A 43 -14.06 3.25 -3.96
CA PRO A 43 -13.42 2.37 -3.00
C PRO A 43 -12.13 1.78 -3.57
N VAL A 44 -11.02 1.93 -2.85
CA VAL A 44 -9.75 1.30 -3.22
C VAL A 44 -9.87 -0.20 -2.95
N GLU A 45 -9.58 -1.03 -3.97
CA GLU A 45 -9.51 -2.47 -3.79
C GLU A 45 -8.21 -2.84 -3.08
N LEU A 46 -8.34 -3.41 -1.87
CA LEU A 46 -7.20 -3.80 -1.07
C LEU A 46 -6.94 -5.31 -1.18
N PRO A 47 -5.80 -5.72 -1.77
CA PRO A 47 -5.46 -7.12 -1.90
C PRO A 47 -5.12 -7.68 -0.51
N VAL A 48 -5.96 -8.58 0.00
CA VAL A 48 -5.85 -9.15 1.37
C VAL A 48 -4.64 -10.07 1.51
N PHE A 49 -4.32 -10.82 0.45
CA PHE A 49 -3.22 -11.79 0.45
C PHE A 49 -1.85 -11.17 0.78
N PRO A 50 -1.38 -10.10 0.09
CA PRO A 50 -0.12 -9.45 0.44
C PRO A 50 -0.16 -8.71 1.79
N MET A 51 -1.35 -8.38 2.34
CA MET A 51 -1.46 -7.85 3.71
C MET A 51 -1.20 -8.93 4.76
N VAL A 52 -1.80 -10.11 4.61
CA VAL A 52 -1.62 -11.25 5.53
C VAL A 52 -0.20 -11.82 5.42
N ALA A 53 0.28 -12.03 4.20
CA ALA A 53 1.62 -12.57 3.96
C ALA A 53 2.74 -11.63 4.45
N GLY A 54 2.54 -10.31 4.34
CA GLY A 54 3.53 -9.29 4.75
C GLY A 54 3.36 -8.72 6.16
N ARG A 55 2.33 -9.13 6.92
CA ARG A 55 1.91 -8.50 8.20
C ARG A 55 1.82 -6.97 8.11
N ARG A 56 1.28 -6.46 7.01
CA ARG A 56 1.24 -5.01 6.72
C ARG A 56 -0.04 -4.40 7.25
N ARG A 57 0.06 -3.18 7.80
CA ARG A 57 -1.06 -2.47 8.42
C ARG A 57 -1.42 -1.22 7.63
N ARG A 58 -2.71 -1.03 7.40
CA ARG A 58 -3.28 0.27 7.02
C ARG A 58 -3.74 0.97 8.31
N PRO A 59 -3.30 2.20 8.61
CA PRO A 59 -4.01 3.00 9.58
C PRO A 59 -5.42 3.27 9.04
N GLY A 60 -6.44 3.06 9.87
CA GLY A 60 -7.80 3.47 9.53
C GLY A 60 -7.87 4.99 9.42
N ALA A 61 -8.64 5.46 8.43
CA ALA A 61 -9.30 6.75 8.55
C ALA A 61 -10.35 6.65 9.68
#